data_AF-A0AAW9W8N9-F1
#
_entry.id   AF-A0AAW9W8N9-F1
#
_cell.length_a   1.000
_cell.length_b   1.000
_cell.length_c   1.000
_cell.angle_alpha   90.00
_cell.angle_beta   90.00
_cell.angle_gamma   90.00
#
_symmetry.space_group_name_H-M   'P 1'
#
loop_
_entity.id
_entity.type
_entity.pdbx_description
1 polymer ?
#
loop_
_entity_poly.entity_id
_entity_poly.type
_entity_poly.pdbx_seq_one_letter_code
_entity_poly.pdbx_strand_id
1 'polypeptide(L)'
;IEAMPAILDAAKASGEDFNTVMNATTNILQQFGLSTQDTERVTNSLTFVANKTAAGFADMGAAMEYVGPVAKNVGMDLEETAATVGLLSNNGIAGEKAGTALRGALTR
;
A
#
# COMPACT_ATOMS: atom_id res chain seq x y z
N ILE A 1 -19.15 -6.66 5.12
CA ILE A 1 -18.76 -8.10 5.18
C ILE A 1 -17.98 -8.52 3.92
N GLU A 2 -18.11 -7.82 2.79
CA GLU A 2 -17.37 -8.12 1.54
C GLU A 2 -15.84 -7.91 1.59
N ALA A 3 -15.34 -7.06 2.50
CA ALA A 3 -13.90 -6.80 2.63
C ALA A 3 -13.09 -7.97 3.23
N MET A 4 -13.72 -8.81 4.05
CA MET A 4 -13.01 -9.83 4.83
C MET A 4 -12.39 -10.96 3.99
N PRO A 5 -13.08 -11.53 2.97
CA PRO A 5 -12.48 -12.53 2.09
C PRO A 5 -11.26 -12.00 1.34
N ALA A 6 -11.34 -10.79 0.77
CA ALA A 6 -10.23 -10.19 0.02
C ALA A 6 -8.98 -9.97 0.88
N ILE A 7 -9.17 -9.50 2.12
CA ILE A 7 -8.08 -9.32 3.09
C ILE A 7 -7.47 -10.67 3.48
N LEU A 8 -8.30 -11.70 3.70
CA LEU A 8 -7.83 -13.04 4.04
C LEU A 8 -7.01 -13.68 2.90
N ASP A 9 -7.44 -13.50 1.66
CA ASP A 9 -6.74 -14.03 0.50
C ASP A 9 -5.42 -13.28 0.27
N ALA A 10 -5.40 -11.96 0.48
CA ALA A 10 -4.17 -11.19 0.43
C ALA A 10 -3.18 -11.55 1.56
N ALA A 11 -3.66 -11.81 2.78
CA ALA A 11 -2.85 -12.30 3.88
C ALA A 11 -2.21 -13.66 3.54
N LYS A 12 -2.98 -14.61 2.99
CA LYS A 12 -2.45 -15.89 2.52
C LYS A 12 -1.45 -15.74 1.38
N ALA A 13 -1.72 -14.85 0.43
CA ALA A 13 -0.87 -14.64 -0.74
C ALA A 13 0.46 -13.96 -0.39
N SER A 14 0.45 -13.06 0.58
CA SER A 14 1.64 -12.33 1.06
C SER A 14 2.41 -13.08 2.16
N GLY A 15 1.76 -14.01 2.86
CA GLY A 15 2.32 -14.68 4.03
C GLY A 15 2.31 -13.83 5.31
N GLU A 16 1.62 -12.69 5.28
CA GLU A 16 1.55 -11.73 6.39
C GLU A 16 0.35 -11.99 7.31
N ASP A 17 0.40 -11.44 8.54
CA ASP A 17 -0.71 -11.56 9.48
C ASP A 17 -1.97 -10.86 8.96
N PHE A 18 -3.12 -11.50 9.16
CA PHE A 18 -4.41 -10.96 8.74
C PHE A 18 -4.66 -9.54 9.28
N ASN A 19 -4.29 -9.25 10.53
CA ASN A 19 -4.52 -7.94 11.12
C ASN A 19 -3.62 -6.88 10.47
N THR A 20 -2.38 -7.23 10.12
CA THR A 20 -1.47 -6.34 9.40
C THR A 20 -2.07 -5.94 8.04
N VAL A 21 -2.51 -6.93 7.26
CA VAL A 21 -3.13 -6.70 5.95
C VAL A 21 -4.44 -5.91 6.09
N MET A 22 -5.27 -6.25 7.08
CA MET A 22 -6.52 -5.54 7.36
C MET A 22 -6.30 -4.07 7.68
N ASN A 23 -5.37 -3.77 8.59
CA ASN A 23 -5.08 -2.40 9.03
C ASN A 23 -4.47 -1.58 7.89
N ALA A 24 -3.49 -2.14 7.17
CA ALA A 24 -2.89 -1.48 6.01
C ALA A 24 -3.95 -1.17 4.94
N THR A 25 -4.79 -2.15 4.60
CA THR A 25 -5.86 -1.98 3.61
C THR A 25 -6.87 -0.93 4.04
N THR A 26 -7.31 -0.95 5.30
CA THR A 26 -8.28 0.02 5.83
C THR A 26 -7.72 1.44 5.83
N ASN A 27 -6.46 1.60 6.24
CA ASN A 27 -5.79 2.90 6.22
C ASN A 27 -5.68 3.44 4.79
N ILE A 28 -5.27 2.58 3.85
CA ILE A 28 -5.12 2.97 2.45
C ILE A 28 -6.47 3.34 1.82
N LEU A 29 -7.53 2.59 2.10
CA LEU A 29 -8.89 2.95 1.66
C LEU A 29 -9.25 4.37 2.11
N GLN A 30 -9.01 4.69 3.39
CA GLN A 30 -9.28 6.02 3.93
C GLN A 30 -8.41 7.11 3.29
N GLN A 31 -7.11 6.86 3.13
CA GLN A 31 -6.15 7.80 2.56
C GLN A 31 -6.49 8.20 1.12
N PHE A 32 -6.99 7.24 0.32
CA PHE A 32 -7.32 7.47 -1.08
C PHE A 32 -8.80 7.84 -1.32
N GLY A 33 -9.60 7.92 -0.24
CA GLY A 33 -11.03 8.21 -0.31
C GLY A 33 -11.84 7.09 -0.98
N LEU A 34 -11.38 5.85 -0.85
CA LEU A 34 -11.97 4.65 -1.44
C LEU A 34 -12.96 3.99 -0.47
N SER A 35 -13.89 3.21 -1.02
CA SER A 35 -14.93 2.54 -0.26
C SER A 35 -14.56 1.09 0.07
N THR A 36 -15.32 0.42 0.93
CA THR A 36 -15.13 -1.01 1.19
C THR A 36 -15.36 -1.90 -0.05
N GLN A 37 -15.99 -1.39 -1.10
CA GLN A 37 -16.14 -2.10 -2.37
C GLN A 37 -14.80 -2.16 -3.13
N ASP A 38 -13.91 -1.21 -2.87
CA ASP A 38 -12.58 -1.14 -3.46
C ASP A 38 -11.55 -1.99 -2.70
N THR A 39 -11.95 -2.67 -1.61
CA THR A 39 -11.01 -3.47 -0.80
C THR A 39 -10.27 -4.47 -1.67
N GLU A 40 -10.95 -5.17 -2.57
CA GLU A 40 -10.30 -6.14 -3.48
C GLU A 40 -9.27 -5.46 -4.39
N ARG A 41 -9.57 -4.27 -4.92
CA ARG A 41 -8.62 -3.47 -5.73
C ARG A 41 -7.40 -3.08 -4.91
N VAL A 42 -7.59 -2.64 -3.66
CA VAL A 42 -6.51 -2.25 -2.77
C VAL A 42 -5.62 -3.44 -2.44
N THR A 43 -6.22 -4.54 -1.96
CA THR A 43 -5.47 -5.73 -1.57
C THR A 43 -4.74 -6.32 -2.76
N ASN A 44 -5.39 -6.45 -3.92
CA ASN A 44 -4.76 -7.01 -5.11
C ASN A 44 -3.60 -6.14 -5.63
N SER A 45 -3.75 -4.81 -5.60
CA SER A 45 -2.68 -3.89 -6.02
C SER A 45 -1.46 -4.00 -5.10
N LEU A 46 -1.70 -4.04 -3.78
CA LEU A 46 -0.63 -4.19 -2.80
C LEU A 46 0.02 -5.57 -2.90
N THR A 47 -0.76 -6.65 -3.00
CA THR A 47 -0.26 -8.01 -3.21
C THR A 47 0.56 -8.13 -4.49
N PHE A 48 0.09 -7.50 -5.57
CA PHE A 48 0.79 -7.52 -6.85
C PHE A 48 2.16 -6.86 -6.74
N VAL A 49 2.22 -5.64 -6.17
CA VAL A 49 3.49 -4.93 -5.98
C VAL A 49 4.40 -5.69 -5.01
N ALA A 50 3.86 -6.22 -3.91
CA ALA A 50 4.64 -6.98 -2.93
C ALA A 50 5.25 -8.25 -3.54
N ASN A 51 4.52 -8.93 -4.43
CA ASN A 51 5.04 -10.10 -5.16
C ASN A 51 6.04 -9.76 -6.26
N LYS A 52 6.06 -8.51 -6.73
CA LYS A 52 6.94 -8.05 -7.83
C LYS A 52 8.14 -7.25 -7.37
N THR A 53 8.18 -6.90 -6.09
CA THR A 53 9.21 -6.02 -5.53
C THR A 53 9.69 -6.56 -4.19
N ALA A 54 10.76 -5.99 -3.66
CA ALA A 54 11.28 -6.33 -2.34
C ALA A 54 10.43 -5.74 -1.18
N ALA A 55 9.34 -5.01 -1.47
CA ALA A 55 8.47 -4.44 -0.43
C ALA A 55 7.47 -5.47 0.07
N GLY A 56 7.54 -5.86 1.35
CA GLY A 56 6.48 -6.66 1.98
C GLY A 56 5.17 -5.88 2.15
N PHE A 57 4.10 -6.55 2.59
CA PHE A 57 2.83 -5.88 2.87
C PHE A 57 2.95 -4.92 4.04
N ALA A 58 3.70 -5.32 5.08
CA ALA A 58 4.01 -4.46 6.22
C ALA A 58 4.79 -3.20 5.77
N ASP A 59 5.80 -3.38 4.92
CA ASP A 59 6.59 -2.25 4.37
C ASP A 59 5.71 -1.30 3.56
N MET A 60 4.84 -1.86 2.73
CA MET A 60 3.91 -1.08 1.92
C MET A 60 2.91 -0.32 2.78
N GLY A 61 2.35 -0.95 3.82
CA GLY A 61 1.48 -0.29 4.79
C GLY A 61 2.18 0.87 5.49
N ALA A 62 3.41 0.65 5.97
CA ALA A 62 4.21 1.67 6.63
C ALA A 62 4.59 2.82 5.67
N ALA A 63 4.97 2.50 4.43
CA ALA A 63 5.27 3.53 3.42
C ALA A 63 4.03 4.38 3.10
N MET A 64 2.89 3.73 2.88
CA MET A 64 1.61 4.37 2.55
C MET A 64 1.10 5.27 3.67
N GLU A 65 1.36 4.94 4.93
CA GLU A 65 1.06 5.83 6.06
C GLU A 65 1.68 7.23 5.88
N TYR A 66 2.91 7.30 5.35
CA TYR A 66 3.58 8.58 5.13
C TYR A 66 3.20 9.25 3.81
N VAL A 67 3.06 8.47 2.73
CA VAL A 67 2.91 9.04 1.38
C VAL A 67 1.48 9.09 0.87
N GLY A 68 0.60 8.18 1.30
CA GLY A 68 -0.75 7.99 0.77
C GLY A 68 -1.58 9.28 0.72
N PRO A 69 -1.72 10.04 1.83
CA PRO A 69 -2.46 11.30 1.83
C PRO A 69 -1.89 12.34 0.86
N VAL A 70 -0.56 12.41 0.75
CA VAL A 70 0.13 13.38 -0.11
C VAL A 70 -0.01 12.99 -1.58
N ALA A 71 0.19 11.71 -1.89
CA ALA A 71 0.00 11.15 -3.23
C ALA A 71 -1.42 11.43 -3.74
N LYS A 72 -2.43 11.18 -2.91
CA LYS A 72 -3.83 11.49 -3.26
C LYS A 72 -4.03 12.99 -3.57
N ASN A 73 -3.46 13.87 -2.75
CA ASN A 73 -3.60 15.33 -2.93
C ASN A 73 -2.98 15.84 -4.22
N VAL A 74 -1.88 15.22 -4.69
CA VAL A 74 -1.25 15.58 -5.97
C VAL A 74 -1.84 14.83 -7.16
N GLY A 75 -2.89 14.04 -6.96
CA GLY A 75 -3.63 13.34 -8.00
C GLY A 75 -3.04 11.99 -8.42
N MET A 76 -2.09 11.44 -7.66
CA MET A 76 -1.60 10.07 -7.88
C MET A 76 -2.63 9.06 -7.37
N ASP A 77 -2.80 7.99 -8.15
CA ASP A 77 -3.62 6.86 -7.74
C ASP A 77 -2.87 5.88 -6.82
N LEU A 78 -3.63 4.99 -6.19
CA LEU A 78 -3.09 3.98 -5.27
C LEU A 78 -2.04 3.11 -5.96
N GLU A 79 -2.34 2.61 -7.15
CA GLU A 79 -1.47 1.71 -7.90
C GLU A 79 -0.14 2.36 -8.24
N GLU A 80 -0.16 3.62 -8.66
CA GLU A 80 1.04 4.41 -8.98
C GLU A 80 1.89 4.64 -7.73
N THR A 81 1.23 4.97 -6.62
CA THR A 81 1.89 5.18 -5.33
C THR A 81 2.53 3.88 -4.85
N ALA A 82 1.81 2.77 -4.92
CA ALA A 82 2.27 1.45 -4.51
C ALA A 82 3.45 0.99 -5.38
N ALA A 83 3.31 1.10 -6.71
CA ALA A 83 4.39 0.75 -7.63
C ALA A 83 5.65 1.58 -7.36
N THR A 84 5.51 2.88 -7.09
CA THR A 84 6.66 3.74 -6.79
C THR A 84 7.35 3.34 -5.48
N VAL A 85 6.58 3.05 -4.43
CA VAL A 85 7.11 2.49 -3.17
C VAL A 85 7.83 1.17 -3.41
N GLY A 86 7.24 0.26 -4.20
CA GLY A 86 7.86 -1.02 -4.54
C GLY A 86 9.18 -0.86 -5.31
N LEU A 87 9.22 0.08 -6.27
CA LEU A 87 10.44 0.40 -7.00
C LEU A 87 11.53 0.99 -6.09
N LEU A 88 11.17 1.83 -5.12
CA LEU A 88 12.11 2.33 -4.12
C LEU A 88 12.66 1.18 -3.26
N SER A 89 11.80 0.23 -2.87
CA SER A 89 12.21 -0.95 -2.10
C SER A 89 13.19 -1.83 -2.86
N ASN A 90 12.97 -2.04 -4.17
CA ASN A 90 13.91 -2.74 -5.04
C ASN A 90 15.30 -2.07 -5.10
N ASN A 91 15.36 -0.76 -4.86
CA ASN A 91 16.62 0.00 -4.79
C ASN A 91 17.17 0.09 -3.35
N GLY A 92 16.66 -0.72 -2.42
CA GLY A 92 17.12 -0.77 -1.03
C GLY A 92 16.50 0.30 -0.12
N ILE A 93 15.52 1.06 -0.61
CA ILE A 93 14.78 2.06 0.18
C ILE A 93 13.41 1.47 0.49
N ALA A 94 13.28 0.72 1.59
CA ALA A 94 12.06 0.02 1.95
C ALA A 94 11.23 0.74 3.03
N GLY A 95 9.97 0.33 3.17
CA GLY A 95 9.08 0.71 4.27
C GLY A 95 8.91 2.22 4.44
N GLU A 96 8.98 2.68 5.69
CA GLU A 96 8.84 4.09 6.07
C GLU A 96 9.78 5.03 5.32
N LYS A 97 11.00 4.56 4.98
CA LYS A 97 11.98 5.36 4.22
C LYS A 97 11.50 5.63 2.80
N ALA A 98 10.90 4.63 2.14
CA ALA A 98 10.30 4.82 0.82
C ALA A 98 9.16 5.83 0.88
N GLY A 99 8.25 5.66 1.85
CA GLY A 99 7.13 6.57 2.06
C GLY A 99 7.59 8.02 2.30
N THR A 100 8.56 8.21 3.18
CA THR A 100 9.10 9.54 3.50
C THR A 100 9.83 10.17 2.32
N ALA A 101 10.63 9.39 1.59
CA ALA A 101 11.36 9.86 0.41
C ALA A 101 10.41 10.29 -0.70
N LEU A 102 9.41 9.45 -1.01
CA LEU A 102 8.39 9.76 -2.02
C LEU A 102 7.55 10.96 -1.60
N ARG A 103 7.10 11.02 -0.34
CA ARG A 103 6.40 12.20 0.19
C ARG A 103 7.21 13.48 -0.03
N GLY A 104 8.49 13.47 0.31
CA GLY A 104 9.38 14.61 0.12
C GLY A 104 9.55 15.02 -1.35
N ALA A 105 9.50 14.05 -2.27
CA ALA A 105 9.52 14.32 -3.72
C ALA A 105 8.20 14.96 -4.21
N LEU A 106 7.05 14.58 -3.65
CA LEU A 106 5.73 15.08 -4.05
C LEU A 106 5.39 16.45 -3.45
N THR A 107 5.99 16.82 -2.32
CA THR A 107 5.74 18.13 -1.66
C THR A 107 6.68 19.24 -2.11
N ARG A 108 7.62 18.96 -3.01
CA ARG A 108 8.61 19.93 -3.52
C ARG A 108 8.17 20.49 -4.85
#